data_AF-A0A9D6XUQ7-F1
#
_entry.id   AF-A0A9D6XUQ7-F1
#
_cell.length_a   1.000
_cell.length_b   1.000
_cell.length_c   1.000
_cell.angle_alpha   90.00
_cell.angle_beta   90.00
_cell.angle_gamma   90.00
#
_symmetry.space_group_name_H-M   'P 1'
#
loop_
_entity.id
_entity.type
_entity.pdbx_description
1 polymer ?
#
loop_
_entity_poly.entity_id
_entity_poly.type
_entity_poly.pdbx_seq_one_letter_code
_entity_poly.pdbx_strand_id
1 'polypeptide(L)'
;MISREEMLEFAREFQLEPNVVEKDYALGWLLAGIGNHPVLRDAWVFKGGTCLKKCFFETYRFSEDLDFTVRDPAHLDVGFLSATFAEIADWVYDASGLEMPRETHKFEVFNNLRGKPSAQGRVGYRGPLGRIGDPPRMTLDLAHDEILVLEPVRRPVHHPYSDCPENRIAALCYAFEEVFAEKVRALTERLRPRDLYDVVHLHRRADLQPDRGLVRSTLARKCEFKGIPVPTFNALQNRPERAELQAEWENMLAHQLPVLPPFDQFWNELPAAFAWLEETVVEPAPTAISVDADTDVTWRAPAMASAWGYSVPLEAIRFAAANRLCVNLGYHGSHRLIEPYSLRRSKAGNIVLKAVHHDDGQPRSYRVDQIESATPTRTPFVPRYAIELTESGPISAPDISNRPSTSASGFRQPRKATTRTRSSFGMTGPTYVYECTYCGKRFNHKKQDSKLNKHKDMNGWDCPGRTGYYVDTKY
;
A
#
# COMPACT_ATOMS: atom_id res chain seq x y z
N MET A 1 -6.93 -2.95 -18.65
CA MET A 1 -7.88 -2.59 -17.61
C MET A 1 -8.45 -3.88 -17.10
N ILE A 2 -8.50 -4.02 -15.78
CA ILE A 2 -9.22 -5.11 -15.12
C ILE A 2 -10.72 -5.10 -15.42
N SER A 3 -11.38 -6.23 -15.19
CA SER A 3 -12.81 -6.37 -15.40
C SER A 3 -13.62 -5.80 -14.22
N ARG A 4 -14.90 -5.48 -14.47
CA ARG A 4 -15.85 -5.12 -13.42
C ARG A 4 -16.07 -6.27 -12.43
N GLU A 5 -16.06 -7.51 -12.92
CA GLU A 5 -16.25 -8.71 -12.09
C GLU A 5 -15.11 -8.90 -11.09
N GLU A 6 -13.86 -8.77 -11.56
CA GLU A 6 -12.67 -8.80 -10.72
C GLU A 6 -12.69 -7.68 -9.67
N MET A 7 -13.13 -6.47 -10.03
CA MET A 7 -13.29 -5.38 -9.07
C MET A 7 -14.28 -5.72 -7.95
N LEU A 8 -15.42 -6.35 -8.30
CA LEU A 8 -16.41 -6.78 -7.31
C LEU A 8 -15.92 -7.96 -6.47
N GLU A 9 -15.08 -8.83 -7.01
CA GLU A 9 -14.41 -9.90 -6.26
C GLU A 9 -13.50 -9.33 -5.18
N PHE A 10 -12.62 -8.37 -5.53
CA PHE A 10 -11.79 -7.68 -4.54
C PHE A 10 -12.62 -6.92 -3.50
N ALA A 11 -13.71 -6.25 -3.92
CA ALA A 11 -14.62 -5.57 -2.99
C ALA A 11 -15.22 -6.54 -1.95
N ARG A 12 -15.60 -7.76 -2.38
CA ARG A 12 -16.08 -8.80 -1.46
C ARG A 12 -14.96 -9.32 -0.55
N GLU A 13 -13.77 -9.58 -1.09
CA GLU A 13 -12.62 -10.09 -0.34
C GLU A 13 -12.19 -9.12 0.77
N PHE A 14 -12.13 -7.82 0.44
CA PHE A 14 -11.79 -6.76 1.38
C PHE A 14 -12.96 -6.35 2.29
N GLN A 15 -14.20 -6.81 2.02
CA GLN A 15 -15.42 -6.36 2.69
C GLN A 15 -15.57 -4.83 2.67
N LEU A 16 -15.41 -4.23 1.49
CA LEU A 16 -15.50 -2.79 1.28
C LEU A 16 -16.41 -2.45 0.10
N GLU A 17 -16.87 -1.21 0.09
CA GLU A 17 -17.64 -0.69 -1.02
C GLU A 17 -16.81 -0.71 -2.32
N PRO A 18 -17.38 -1.13 -3.47
CA PRO A 18 -16.63 -1.25 -4.72
C PRO A 18 -15.92 0.02 -5.18
N ASN A 19 -16.48 1.19 -4.88
CA ASN A 19 -15.89 2.49 -5.20
C ASN A 19 -14.57 2.75 -4.44
N VAL A 20 -14.43 2.24 -3.21
CA VAL A 20 -13.19 2.37 -2.43
C VAL A 20 -12.08 1.54 -3.07
N VAL A 21 -12.39 0.32 -3.50
CA VAL A 21 -11.44 -0.57 -4.19
C VAL A 21 -11.09 -0.03 -5.57
N GLU A 22 -12.06 0.52 -6.31
CA GLU A 22 -11.81 1.15 -7.61
C GLU A 22 -10.89 2.37 -7.48
N LYS A 23 -11.06 3.16 -6.41
CA LYS A 23 -10.16 4.29 -6.13
C LYS A 23 -8.75 3.82 -5.78
N ASP A 24 -8.61 2.76 -4.97
CA ASP A 24 -7.29 2.15 -4.69
C ASP A 24 -6.59 1.64 -5.96
N TYR A 25 -7.34 1.04 -6.89
CA TYR A 25 -6.87 0.66 -8.21
C TYR A 25 -6.37 1.86 -9.02
N ALA A 26 -7.15 2.94 -9.08
CA ALA A 26 -6.78 4.15 -9.81
C ALA A 26 -5.52 4.82 -9.21
N LEU A 27 -5.38 4.82 -7.89
CA LEU A 27 -4.18 5.33 -7.19
C LEU A 27 -2.93 4.53 -7.57
N GLY A 28 -3.03 3.21 -7.74
CA GLY A 28 -1.93 2.36 -8.20
C GLY A 28 -1.43 2.77 -9.58
N TRP A 29 -2.34 2.97 -10.53
CA TRP A 29 -2.00 3.43 -11.88
C TRP A 29 -1.46 4.85 -11.92
N LEU A 30 -1.99 5.77 -11.11
CA LEU A 30 -1.44 7.12 -11.00
C LEU A 30 0.00 7.11 -10.46
N LEU A 31 0.27 6.28 -9.44
CA LEU A 31 1.63 6.05 -8.94
C LEU A 31 2.55 5.45 -10.01
N ALA A 32 2.04 4.55 -10.87
CA ALA A 32 2.80 4.04 -11.99
C ALA A 32 3.16 5.13 -13.00
N GLY A 33 2.24 6.03 -13.31
CA GLY A 33 2.49 7.18 -14.17
C GLY A 33 3.55 8.12 -13.60
N ILE A 34 3.42 8.50 -12.32
CA ILE A 34 4.40 9.34 -11.61
C ILE A 34 5.78 8.65 -11.56
N GLY A 35 5.82 7.35 -11.26
CA GLY A 35 7.05 6.56 -11.18
C GLY A 35 7.75 6.32 -12.51
N ASN A 36 7.03 6.41 -13.64
CA ASN A 36 7.60 6.32 -14.99
C ASN A 36 7.92 7.69 -15.62
N HIS A 37 7.36 8.78 -15.10
CA HIS A 37 7.61 10.11 -15.63
C HIS A 37 9.08 10.54 -15.42
N PRO A 38 9.85 10.89 -16.48
CA PRO A 38 11.29 11.13 -16.38
C PRO A 38 11.71 12.19 -15.37
N VAL A 39 10.86 13.21 -15.18
CA VAL A 39 11.13 14.34 -14.27
C VAL A 39 10.66 14.05 -12.85
N LEU A 40 9.53 13.35 -12.67
CA LEU A 40 8.91 13.19 -11.34
C LEU A 40 9.51 12.03 -10.57
N ARG A 41 9.89 10.94 -11.25
CA ARG A 41 10.26 9.66 -10.64
C ARG A 41 11.39 9.73 -9.60
N ASP A 42 12.25 10.73 -9.69
CA ASP A 42 13.43 10.95 -8.81
C ASP A 42 13.27 12.21 -7.92
N ALA A 43 12.30 13.07 -8.23
CA ALA A 43 12.09 14.37 -7.58
C ALA A 43 10.92 14.35 -6.58
N TRP A 44 9.96 13.46 -6.74
CA TRP A 44 8.79 13.35 -5.88
C TRP A 44 8.92 12.14 -4.96
N VAL A 45 8.87 12.37 -3.66
CA VAL A 45 9.04 11.32 -2.66
C VAL A 45 7.72 11.06 -1.95
N PHE A 46 7.16 9.87 -2.18
CA PHE A 46 5.86 9.45 -1.67
C PHE A 46 5.89 9.20 -0.15
N LYS A 47 4.85 9.68 0.54
CA LYS A 47 4.70 9.58 2.00
C LYS A 47 3.25 9.45 2.44
N GLY A 48 2.99 9.56 3.73
CA GLY A 48 1.63 9.55 4.29
C GLY A 48 1.01 8.17 4.42
N GLY A 49 -0.30 8.13 4.65
CA GLY A 49 -1.04 6.87 4.94
C GLY A 49 -1.15 5.95 3.72
N THR A 50 -1.36 6.52 2.53
CA THR A 50 -1.43 5.74 1.29
C THR A 50 -0.09 5.09 0.95
N CYS A 51 1.03 5.73 1.31
CA CYS A 51 2.36 5.14 1.18
C CYS A 51 2.54 3.89 2.05
N LEU A 52 2.05 3.90 3.30
CA LEU A 52 2.05 2.71 4.16
C LEU A 52 1.28 1.55 3.53
N LYS A 53 0.05 1.83 3.09
CA LYS A 53 -0.81 0.81 2.45
C LYS A 53 -0.18 0.23 1.19
N LYS A 54 0.32 1.11 0.30
CA LYS A 54 0.82 0.72 -1.01
C LYS A 54 2.23 0.13 -0.99
N CYS A 55 3.12 0.56 -0.08
CA CYS A 55 4.55 0.21 -0.15
C CYS A 55 5.04 -0.68 0.99
N PHE A 56 4.30 -0.78 2.11
CA PHE A 56 4.77 -1.46 3.32
C PHE A 56 3.85 -2.59 3.77
N PHE A 57 2.54 -2.37 3.87
CA PHE A 57 1.59 -3.41 4.28
C PHE A 57 0.14 -3.08 3.95
N GLU A 58 -0.59 -4.08 3.48
CA GLU A 58 -1.92 -3.88 2.90
C GLU A 58 -3.09 -3.92 3.88
N THR A 59 -2.96 -4.64 5.00
CA THR A 59 -3.99 -4.78 6.05
C THR A 59 -4.28 -3.47 6.80
N TYR A 60 -3.82 -2.36 6.22
CA TYR A 60 -4.00 -1.00 6.67
C TYR A 60 -5.28 -0.38 6.11
N ARG A 61 -5.77 0.66 6.80
CA ARG A 61 -6.91 1.45 6.36
C ARG A 61 -6.73 1.98 4.94
N PHE A 62 -7.83 2.02 4.20
CA PHE A 62 -7.84 2.63 2.88
C PHE A 62 -7.65 4.14 3.00
N SER A 63 -6.86 4.69 2.09
CA SER A 63 -6.56 6.12 2.06
C SER A 63 -6.68 6.57 0.62
N GLU A 64 -7.21 7.78 0.47
CA GLU A 64 -7.70 8.29 -0.81
C GLU A 64 -6.80 9.36 -1.43
N ASP A 65 -5.81 9.82 -0.66
CA ASP A 65 -4.97 10.97 -0.99
C ASP A 65 -3.52 10.53 -1.22
N LEU A 66 -2.82 11.15 -2.16
CA LEU A 66 -1.39 10.92 -2.40
C LEU A 66 -0.56 12.09 -1.86
N ASP A 67 0.18 11.85 -0.80
CA ASP A 67 1.09 12.84 -0.21
C ASP A 67 2.51 12.71 -0.78
N PHE A 68 3.07 13.81 -1.27
CA PHE A 68 4.47 13.84 -1.73
C PHE A 68 5.25 14.97 -1.09
N THR A 69 6.50 14.66 -0.74
CA THR A 69 7.54 15.67 -0.57
C THR A 69 8.18 15.92 -1.93
N VAL A 70 8.09 17.16 -2.40
CA VAL A 70 8.62 17.60 -3.69
C VAL A 70 10.00 18.22 -3.48
N ARG A 71 11.04 17.60 -4.06
CA ARG A 71 12.43 18.05 -3.91
C ARG A 71 12.73 19.33 -4.67
N ASP A 72 12.15 19.50 -5.86
CA ASP A 72 12.33 20.68 -6.69
C ASP A 72 11.10 21.60 -6.59
N PRO A 73 11.22 22.78 -5.93
CA PRO A 73 10.09 23.70 -5.80
C PRO A 73 9.61 24.25 -7.14
N ALA A 74 10.40 24.19 -8.21
CA ALA A 74 9.97 24.60 -9.56
C ALA A 74 8.85 23.70 -10.11
N HIS A 75 8.66 22.50 -9.55
CA HIS A 75 7.54 21.62 -9.90
C HIS A 75 6.21 22.07 -9.29
N LEU A 76 6.22 22.98 -8.31
CA LEU A 76 5.02 23.55 -7.69
C LEU A 76 4.54 24.75 -8.51
N ASP A 77 4.23 24.49 -9.77
CA ASP A 77 3.71 25.47 -10.73
C ASP A 77 2.50 24.85 -11.46
N VAL A 78 1.44 25.65 -11.64
CA VAL A 78 0.18 25.15 -12.23
C VAL A 78 0.38 24.72 -13.68
N GLY A 79 1.20 25.44 -14.46
CA GLY A 79 1.48 25.11 -15.85
C GLY A 79 2.26 23.81 -15.96
N PHE A 80 3.32 23.67 -15.17
CA PHE A 80 4.12 22.45 -15.07
C PHE A 80 3.28 21.24 -14.67
N LEU A 81 2.48 21.36 -13.60
CA LEU A 81 1.64 20.27 -13.09
C LEU A 81 0.59 19.87 -14.13
N SER A 82 -0.06 20.83 -14.77
CA SER A 82 -1.09 20.57 -15.78
C SER A 82 -0.52 19.84 -16.99
N ALA A 83 0.65 20.27 -17.51
CA ALA A 83 1.31 19.62 -18.63
C ALA A 83 1.79 18.20 -18.27
N THR A 84 2.43 18.05 -17.11
CA THR A 84 2.96 16.77 -16.64
C THR A 84 1.85 15.73 -16.41
N PHE A 85 0.74 16.13 -15.76
CA PHE A 85 -0.36 15.20 -15.51
C PHE A 85 -1.17 14.86 -16.75
N ALA A 86 -1.11 15.72 -17.77
CA ALA A 86 -1.60 15.40 -19.10
C ALA A 86 -0.80 14.25 -19.74
N GLU A 87 0.54 14.31 -19.69
CA GLU A 87 1.41 13.24 -20.18
C GLU A 87 1.23 11.94 -19.39
N ILE A 88 1.08 12.05 -18.06
CA ILE A 88 0.79 10.91 -17.19
C ILE A 88 -0.55 10.26 -17.56
N ALA A 89 -1.60 11.06 -17.79
CA ALA A 89 -2.91 10.53 -18.17
C ALA A 89 -2.87 9.75 -19.48
N ASP A 90 -2.15 10.26 -20.50
CA ASP A 90 -1.96 9.55 -21.76
C ASP A 90 -1.21 8.23 -21.55
N TRP A 91 -0.11 8.27 -20.78
CA TRP A 91 0.67 7.06 -20.50
C TRP A 91 -0.15 6.01 -19.75
N VAL A 92 -0.93 6.42 -18.75
CA VAL A 92 -1.79 5.50 -17.98
C VAL A 92 -2.87 4.90 -18.88
N TYR A 93 -3.48 5.69 -19.76
CA TYR A 93 -4.44 5.19 -20.73
C TYR A 93 -3.81 4.17 -21.70
N ASP A 94 -2.62 4.45 -22.22
CA ASP A 94 -1.93 3.53 -23.13
C ASP A 94 -1.52 2.22 -22.43
N ALA A 95 -1.09 2.30 -21.17
CA ALA A 95 -0.64 1.16 -20.38
C ALA A 95 -1.80 0.28 -19.86
N SER A 96 -2.94 0.89 -19.53
CA SER A 96 -3.99 0.22 -18.77
C SER A 96 -5.39 0.39 -19.34
N GLY A 97 -5.63 1.37 -20.21
CA GLY A 97 -6.96 1.79 -20.65
C GLY A 97 -7.72 2.64 -19.62
N LEU A 98 -7.18 2.87 -18.42
CA LEU A 98 -7.79 3.74 -17.42
C LEU A 98 -7.78 5.20 -17.91
N GLU A 99 -8.96 5.79 -18.00
CA GLU A 99 -9.09 7.18 -18.42
C GLU A 99 -8.92 8.12 -17.23
N MET A 100 -8.09 9.15 -17.42
CA MET A 100 -7.95 10.29 -16.51
C MET A 100 -8.26 11.57 -17.30
N PRO A 101 -9.54 11.97 -17.37
CA PRO A 101 -9.96 13.05 -18.28
C PRO A 101 -9.34 14.39 -17.87
N ARG A 102 -8.65 15.03 -18.81
CA ARG A 102 -7.81 16.22 -18.53
C ARG A 102 -8.61 17.40 -17.99
N GLU A 103 -9.87 17.55 -18.39
CA GLU A 103 -10.78 18.58 -17.91
C GLU A 103 -11.11 18.45 -16.41
N THR A 104 -10.83 17.29 -15.82
CA THR A 104 -11.04 17.03 -14.39
C THR A 104 -9.82 17.38 -13.56
N HIS A 105 -8.66 17.59 -14.19
CA HIS A 105 -7.41 17.92 -13.53
C HIS A 105 -7.49 19.35 -12.99
N LYS A 106 -7.33 19.50 -11.68
CA LYS A 106 -7.29 20.82 -11.02
C LYS A 106 -6.08 20.89 -10.11
N PHE A 107 -5.28 21.93 -10.27
CA PHE A 107 -4.10 22.19 -9.45
C PHE A 107 -4.20 23.59 -8.84
N GLU A 108 -4.03 23.65 -7.54
CA GLU A 108 -4.01 24.89 -6.76
C GLU A 108 -2.65 24.99 -6.08
N VAL A 109 -1.85 25.97 -6.48
CA VAL A 109 -0.55 26.28 -5.86
C VAL A 109 -0.75 27.41 -4.87
N PHE A 110 -0.23 27.25 -3.66
CA PHE A 110 -0.37 28.22 -2.58
C PHE A 110 0.88 28.21 -1.69
N ASN A 111 1.00 29.22 -0.83
CA ASN A 111 2.00 29.22 0.22
C ASN A 111 1.37 28.68 1.51
N ASN A 112 2.05 27.74 2.16
CA ASN A 112 1.62 27.21 3.44
C ASN A 112 1.77 28.27 4.56
N LEU A 113 1.36 27.93 5.78
CA LEU A 113 1.44 28.83 6.95
C LEU A 113 2.87 29.33 7.27
N ARG A 114 3.91 28.64 6.76
CA ARG A 114 5.33 29.01 6.89
C ARG A 114 5.87 29.77 5.67
N GLY A 115 5.00 30.18 4.74
CA GLY A 115 5.37 30.92 3.53
C GLY A 115 6.11 30.08 2.49
N LYS A 116 6.02 28.75 2.55
CA LYS A 116 6.67 27.84 1.60
C LYS A 116 5.69 27.33 0.55
N PRO A 117 6.13 27.12 -0.71
CA PRO A 117 5.25 26.66 -1.77
C PRO A 117 4.72 25.27 -1.47
N SER A 118 3.45 25.06 -1.76
CA SER A 118 2.74 23.79 -1.69
C SER A 118 1.67 23.78 -2.79
N ALA A 119 1.21 22.60 -3.17
CA ALA A 119 0.13 22.49 -4.14
C ALA A 119 -0.84 21.36 -3.77
N GLN A 120 -2.11 21.58 -4.05
CA GLN A 120 -3.13 20.53 -4.02
C GLN A 120 -3.56 20.23 -5.45
N GLY A 121 -3.54 18.94 -5.81
CA GLY A 121 -4.00 18.42 -7.08
C GLY A 121 -5.27 17.60 -6.91
N ARG A 122 -6.13 17.61 -7.93
CA ARG A 122 -7.26 16.68 -8.07
C ARG A 122 -7.25 16.11 -9.47
N VAL A 123 -7.24 14.79 -9.58
CA VAL A 123 -7.19 14.05 -10.84
C VAL A 123 -8.41 13.13 -10.90
N GLY A 124 -9.31 13.38 -11.84
CA GLY A 124 -10.47 12.52 -12.06
C GLY A 124 -10.10 11.26 -12.82
N TYR A 125 -10.88 10.20 -12.62
CA TYR A 125 -10.70 8.94 -13.36
C TYR A 125 -12.04 8.31 -13.75
N ARG A 126 -12.04 7.50 -14.82
CA ARG A 126 -13.18 6.62 -15.18
C ARG A 126 -12.73 5.17 -15.14
N GLY A 127 -13.13 4.48 -14.07
CA GLY A 127 -12.75 3.10 -13.81
C GLY A 127 -13.74 2.05 -14.33
N PRO A 128 -13.44 0.76 -14.10
CA PRO A 128 -14.19 -0.39 -14.60
C PRO A 128 -15.62 -0.52 -14.06
N LEU A 129 -16.00 0.20 -12.99
CA LEU A 129 -17.40 0.22 -12.52
C LEU A 129 -18.32 0.99 -13.46
N GLY A 130 -17.78 1.78 -14.40
CA GLY A 130 -18.54 2.43 -15.47
C GLY A 130 -19.46 3.54 -14.97
N ARG A 131 -19.06 4.27 -13.93
CA ARG A 131 -19.87 5.34 -13.33
C ARG A 131 -20.21 6.43 -14.36
N ILE A 132 -21.50 6.70 -14.52
CA ILE A 132 -22.03 7.76 -15.40
C ILE A 132 -21.99 9.11 -14.65
N GLY A 133 -21.62 10.18 -15.34
CA GLY A 133 -21.60 11.55 -14.81
C GLY A 133 -20.22 12.04 -14.39
N ASP A 134 -20.19 12.84 -13.31
CA ASP A 134 -18.98 13.45 -12.75
C ASP A 134 -18.02 12.37 -12.22
N PRO A 135 -16.78 12.28 -12.76
CA PRO A 135 -15.86 11.24 -12.36
C PRO A 135 -15.35 11.44 -10.92
N PRO A 136 -15.16 10.34 -10.16
CA PRO A 136 -14.45 10.39 -8.89
C PRO A 136 -13.04 10.95 -9.07
N ARG A 137 -12.51 11.57 -8.01
CA ARG A 137 -11.20 12.23 -8.02
C ARG A 137 -10.26 11.63 -6.98
N MET A 138 -9.00 11.51 -7.36
CA MET A 138 -7.86 11.30 -6.46
C MET A 138 -7.28 12.66 -6.08
N THR A 139 -6.97 12.86 -4.80
CA THR A 139 -6.31 14.07 -4.33
C THR A 139 -4.81 13.86 -4.29
N LEU A 140 -4.05 14.91 -4.59
CA LEU A 140 -2.61 14.96 -4.38
C LEU A 140 -2.28 16.14 -3.48
N ASP A 141 -1.48 15.91 -2.44
CA ASP A 141 -0.94 16.96 -1.61
C ASP A 141 0.58 17.00 -1.80
N LEU A 142 1.07 18.11 -2.33
CA LEU A 142 2.45 18.31 -2.74
C LEU A 142 3.10 19.37 -1.86
N ALA A 143 4.11 18.99 -1.09
CA ALA A 143 4.79 19.90 -0.18
C ALA A 143 6.30 19.96 -0.45
N HIS A 144 6.85 21.16 -0.59
CA HIS A 144 8.31 21.36 -0.54
C HIS A 144 8.79 21.67 0.89
N ASP A 145 7.89 21.94 1.82
CA ASP A 145 8.20 22.31 3.20
C ASP A 145 8.38 21.10 4.12
N GLU A 146 9.25 20.16 3.75
CA GLU A 146 9.57 19.00 4.58
C GLU A 146 11.01 18.59 4.36
N ILE A 147 11.72 18.25 5.43
CA ILE A 147 13.07 17.69 5.31
C ILE A 147 12.97 16.18 5.09
N LEU A 148 13.82 15.68 4.20
CA LEU A 148 14.12 14.26 4.06
C LEU A 148 15.30 13.97 5.00
N VAL A 149 15.05 13.22 6.06
CA VAL A 149 16.10 12.89 7.05
C VAL A 149 16.84 11.62 6.65
N LEU A 150 16.12 10.63 6.15
CA LEU A 150 16.65 9.38 5.63
C LEU A 150 16.65 9.42 4.10
N GLU A 151 17.52 8.62 3.50
CA GLU A 151 17.52 8.46 2.05
C GLU A 151 16.22 7.78 1.59
N PRO A 152 15.50 8.36 0.63
CA PRO A 152 14.31 7.73 0.08
C PRO A 152 14.60 6.38 -0.55
N VAL A 153 13.67 5.45 -0.35
CA VAL A 153 13.76 4.08 -0.81
C VAL A 153 12.81 3.85 -1.98
N ARG A 154 13.26 3.14 -3.00
CA ARG A 154 12.37 2.65 -4.07
C ARG A 154 11.70 1.37 -3.59
N ARG A 155 10.37 1.38 -3.49
CA ARG A 155 9.60 0.20 -3.09
C ARG A 155 8.57 -0.21 -4.15
N PRO A 156 8.31 -1.51 -4.30
CA PRO A 156 7.17 -1.98 -5.06
C PRO A 156 5.87 -1.39 -4.50
N VAL A 157 4.99 -0.95 -5.39
CA VAL A 157 3.64 -0.50 -5.07
C VAL A 157 2.69 -1.67 -5.22
N HIS A 158 1.85 -1.86 -4.21
CA HIS A 158 0.82 -2.89 -4.21
C HIS A 158 -0.27 -2.60 -5.23
N HIS A 159 -0.39 -3.52 -6.18
CA HIS A 159 -1.36 -3.49 -7.27
C HIS A 159 -1.70 -4.95 -7.60
N PRO A 160 -2.59 -5.58 -6.83
CA PRO A 160 -2.87 -7.03 -6.91
C PRO A 160 -3.73 -7.40 -8.13
N TYR A 161 -4.09 -6.41 -8.94
CA TYR A 161 -5.01 -6.53 -10.05
C TYR A 161 -4.37 -7.20 -11.27
N SER A 162 -5.18 -7.92 -12.05
CA SER A 162 -4.73 -8.73 -13.19
C SER A 162 -4.01 -7.94 -14.29
N ASP A 163 -4.22 -6.63 -14.36
CA ASP A 163 -3.56 -5.74 -15.34
C ASP A 163 -2.26 -5.11 -14.83
N CYS A 164 -1.73 -5.56 -13.69
CA CYS A 164 -0.44 -5.12 -13.18
C CYS A 164 0.65 -5.22 -14.28
N PRO A 165 1.43 -4.15 -14.53
CA PRO A 165 2.44 -4.15 -15.59
C PRO A 165 3.56 -5.17 -15.32
N GLU A 166 4.18 -5.70 -16.37
CA GLU A 166 5.24 -6.73 -16.26
C GLU A 166 6.40 -6.31 -15.36
N ASN A 167 6.83 -5.04 -15.46
CA ASN A 167 7.90 -4.49 -14.63
C ASN A 167 7.45 -4.13 -13.20
N ARG A 168 6.19 -4.46 -12.84
CA ARG A 168 5.49 -4.03 -11.64
C ARG A 168 5.48 -2.51 -11.48
N ILE A 169 4.79 -2.03 -10.47
CA ILE A 169 4.75 -0.61 -10.12
C ILE A 169 5.74 -0.39 -8.98
N ALA A 170 6.50 0.70 -9.03
CA ALA A 170 7.40 1.10 -7.95
C ALA A 170 7.34 2.61 -7.74
N ALA A 171 7.45 3.04 -6.48
CA ALA A 171 7.48 4.44 -6.09
C ALA A 171 8.76 4.74 -5.30
N LEU A 172 9.30 5.94 -5.49
CA LEU A 172 10.30 6.50 -4.57
C LEU A 172 9.54 7.02 -3.35
N CYS A 173 9.78 6.45 -2.18
CA CYS A 173 9.05 6.77 -0.96
C CYS A 173 9.96 6.98 0.23
N TYR A 174 9.40 7.50 1.32
CA TYR A 174 10.08 7.58 2.60
C TYR A 174 10.51 6.20 3.07
N ALA A 175 11.61 6.11 3.81
CA ALA A 175 11.92 4.92 4.60
C ALA A 175 10.85 4.71 5.67
N PHE A 176 10.68 3.46 6.12
CA PHE A 176 9.61 3.11 7.07
C PHE A 176 9.70 3.94 8.35
N GLU A 177 10.92 4.06 8.87
CA GLU A 177 11.25 4.80 10.09
C GLU A 177 10.91 6.29 9.95
N GLU A 178 11.07 6.86 8.76
CA GLU A 178 10.76 8.27 8.51
C GLU A 178 9.25 8.52 8.41
N VAL A 179 8.49 7.60 7.80
CA VAL A 179 7.02 7.68 7.84
C VAL A 179 6.52 7.54 9.28
N PHE A 180 7.11 6.63 10.06
CA PHE A 180 6.72 6.44 11.45
C PHE A 180 7.00 7.70 12.28
N ALA A 181 8.20 8.27 12.19
CA ALA A 181 8.53 9.54 12.82
C ALA A 181 7.54 10.65 12.43
N GLU A 182 7.18 10.77 11.14
CA GLU A 182 6.25 11.80 10.68
C GLU A 182 4.82 11.59 11.22
N LYS A 183 4.37 10.33 11.37
CA LYS A 183 3.07 10.01 11.99
C LYS A 183 3.02 10.33 13.48
N VAL A 184 4.09 10.06 14.21
CA VAL A 184 4.19 10.46 15.64
C VAL A 184 4.17 11.98 15.79
N ARG A 185 4.88 12.70 14.91
CA ARG A 185 4.84 14.17 14.87
C ARG A 185 3.42 14.68 14.60
N ALA A 186 2.79 14.19 13.52
CA ALA A 186 1.45 14.60 13.11
C ALA A 186 0.38 14.35 14.18
N LEU A 187 0.45 13.20 14.87
CA LEU A 187 -0.43 12.88 15.99
C LEU A 187 -0.37 13.95 17.08
N THR A 188 0.80 14.53 17.35
CA THR A 188 0.95 15.55 18.39
C THR A 188 0.66 16.96 17.91
N GLU A 189 0.87 17.25 16.63
CA GLU A 189 0.50 18.54 16.06
C GLU A 189 -1.02 18.70 15.95
N ARG A 190 -1.73 17.64 15.54
CA ARG A 190 -3.15 17.75 15.12
C ARG A 190 -4.12 16.88 15.91
N LEU A 191 -3.64 15.87 16.61
CA LEU A 191 -4.43 14.90 17.40
C LEU A 191 -5.66 14.39 16.65
N ARG A 192 -5.46 13.82 15.45
CA ARG A 192 -6.55 13.27 14.63
C ARG A 192 -6.66 11.74 14.76
N PRO A 193 -7.89 11.17 14.67
CA PRO A 193 -8.15 9.72 14.66
C PRO A 193 -7.23 8.91 13.75
N ARG A 194 -6.99 9.39 12.52
CA ARG A 194 -6.13 8.71 11.55
C ARG A 194 -4.70 8.60 12.05
N ASP A 195 -4.14 9.66 12.64
CA ASP A 195 -2.77 9.62 13.14
C ASP A 195 -2.63 8.68 14.34
N LEU A 196 -3.65 8.59 15.21
CA LEU A 196 -3.68 7.61 16.32
C LEU A 196 -3.72 6.19 15.79
N TYR A 197 -4.63 5.90 14.85
CA TYR A 197 -4.73 4.62 14.17
C TYR A 197 -3.39 4.23 13.54
N ASP A 198 -2.76 5.19 12.86
CA ASP A 198 -1.53 4.99 12.12
C ASP A 198 -0.35 4.68 13.06
N VAL A 199 -0.14 5.46 14.12
CA VAL A 199 0.96 5.27 15.08
C VAL A 199 0.86 3.92 15.80
N VAL A 200 -0.32 3.54 16.27
CA VAL A 200 -0.53 2.25 16.94
C VAL A 200 -0.26 1.09 15.97
N HIS A 201 -0.75 1.17 14.73
CA HIS A 201 -0.47 0.13 13.74
C HIS A 201 1.01 0.02 13.41
N LEU A 202 1.70 1.15 13.21
CA LEU A 202 3.14 1.16 12.94
C LEU A 202 3.92 0.50 14.08
N HIS A 203 3.55 0.76 15.33
CA HIS A 203 4.13 0.10 16.48
C HIS A 203 3.83 -1.42 16.51
N ARG A 204 2.63 -1.83 16.12
CA ARG A 204 2.25 -3.24 16.00
C ARG A 204 3.02 -3.99 14.90
N ARG A 205 3.63 -3.30 13.93
CA ARG A 205 4.45 -3.88 12.85
C ARG A 205 5.87 -4.24 13.29
N ALA A 206 5.99 -5.01 14.37
CA ALA A 206 7.27 -5.51 14.85
C ALA A 206 7.97 -6.44 13.83
N ASP A 207 7.20 -7.03 12.91
CA ASP A 207 7.68 -7.84 11.78
C ASP A 207 8.61 -7.05 10.84
N LEU A 208 8.39 -5.74 10.70
CA LEU A 208 9.24 -4.85 9.92
C LEU A 208 10.54 -4.48 10.63
N GLN A 209 10.69 -4.82 11.91
CA GLN A 209 11.85 -4.54 12.76
C GLN A 209 12.37 -3.10 12.61
N PRO A 210 11.53 -2.06 12.80
CA PRO A 210 11.98 -0.68 12.66
C PRO A 210 13.14 -0.38 13.60
N ASP A 211 14.18 0.28 13.09
CA ASP A 211 15.25 0.79 13.93
C ASP A 211 14.72 1.95 14.77
N ARG A 212 14.42 1.67 16.03
CA ARG A 212 13.95 2.64 17.03
C ARG A 212 14.85 3.87 17.11
N GLY A 213 16.17 3.69 17.11
CA GLY A 213 17.14 4.78 17.19
C GLY A 213 17.04 5.72 15.99
N LEU A 214 16.84 5.14 14.79
CA LEU A 214 16.55 5.92 13.59
C LEU A 214 15.20 6.62 13.65
N VAL A 215 14.13 5.96 14.11
CA VAL A 215 12.80 6.60 14.27
C VAL A 215 12.90 7.81 15.21
N ARG A 216 13.53 7.65 16.37
CA ARG A 216 13.65 8.71 17.38
C ARG A 216 14.51 9.88 16.88
N SER A 217 15.68 9.61 16.31
CA SER A 217 16.56 10.66 15.78
C SER A 217 15.92 11.39 14.59
N THR A 218 15.17 10.67 13.76
CA THR A 218 14.41 11.25 12.64
C THR A 218 13.27 12.14 13.11
N LEU A 219 12.50 11.68 14.10
CA LEU A 219 11.45 12.47 14.76
C LEU A 219 12.03 13.77 15.32
N ALA A 220 13.16 13.69 16.05
CA ALA A 220 13.81 14.86 16.63
C ALA A 220 14.20 15.91 15.57
N ARG A 221 14.84 15.49 14.48
CA ARG A 221 15.23 16.38 13.37
C ARG A 221 14.00 17.00 12.68
N LYS A 222 12.94 16.24 12.46
CA LYS A 222 11.69 16.75 11.87
C LYS A 222 10.97 17.74 12.78
N CYS A 223 10.97 17.49 14.09
CA CYS A 223 10.44 18.42 15.08
C CYS A 223 11.24 19.72 15.12
N GLU A 224 12.57 19.64 15.14
CA GLU A 224 13.48 20.79 15.08
C GLU A 224 13.22 21.64 13.83
N PHE A 225 13.12 21.02 12.65
CA PHE A 225 12.81 21.73 11.40
C PHE A 225 11.47 22.48 11.42
N LYS A 226 10.48 21.94 12.13
CA LYS A 226 9.16 22.56 12.31
C LYS A 226 9.10 23.53 13.49
N GLY A 227 10.16 23.62 14.30
CA GLY A 227 10.21 24.48 15.48
C GLY A 227 9.29 24.02 16.61
N ILE A 228 9.02 22.72 16.71
CA ILE A 228 8.18 22.13 17.75
C ILE A 228 8.99 21.20 18.65
N PRO A 229 8.60 21.02 19.94
CA PRO A 229 9.26 20.07 20.80
C PRO A 229 9.02 18.62 20.35
N VAL A 230 9.94 17.72 20.70
CA VAL A 230 9.73 16.29 20.48
C VAL A 230 8.56 15.82 21.35
N PRO A 231 7.55 15.15 20.76
CA PRO A 231 6.35 14.78 21.48
C PRO A 231 6.62 13.70 22.53
N THR A 232 5.90 13.78 23.65
CA THR A 232 5.84 12.75 24.70
C THR A 232 4.39 12.37 24.96
N PHE A 233 4.15 11.17 25.47
CA PHE A 233 2.78 10.73 25.78
C PHE A 233 2.10 11.63 26.82
N ASN A 234 2.85 12.11 27.82
CA ASN A 234 2.31 13.02 28.85
C ASN A 234 1.78 14.33 28.25
N ALA A 235 2.47 14.87 27.25
CA ALA A 235 2.05 16.08 26.52
C ALA A 235 0.78 15.88 25.68
N LEU A 236 0.41 14.62 25.38
CA LEU A 236 -0.80 14.25 24.65
C LEU A 236 -1.98 13.96 25.58
N GLN A 237 -1.74 13.25 26.69
CA GLN A 237 -2.78 12.74 27.57
C GLN A 237 -3.66 13.84 28.17
N ASN A 238 -3.07 15.00 28.47
CA ASN A 238 -3.73 16.11 29.16
C ASN A 238 -4.38 17.13 28.22
N ARG A 239 -4.45 16.84 26.91
CA ARG A 239 -4.99 17.76 25.92
C ARG A 239 -6.53 17.69 25.84
N PRO A 240 -7.23 18.85 25.82
CA PRO A 240 -8.69 18.87 25.68
C PRO A 240 -9.17 18.26 24.36
N GLU A 241 -8.34 18.30 23.32
CA GLU A 241 -8.62 17.76 21.98
C GLU A 241 -8.79 16.22 21.98
N ARG A 242 -8.45 15.52 23.07
CA ARG A 242 -8.74 14.09 23.23
C ARG A 242 -10.23 13.79 23.06
N ALA A 243 -11.11 14.65 23.60
CA ALA A 243 -12.55 14.44 23.50
C ALA A 243 -13.04 14.58 22.05
N GLU A 244 -12.49 15.56 21.31
CA GLU A 244 -12.76 15.73 19.88
C GLU A 244 -12.24 14.54 19.07
N LEU A 245 -11.03 14.05 19.37
CA LEU A 245 -10.48 12.86 18.72
C LEU A 245 -11.41 11.65 18.90
N GLN A 246 -11.92 11.42 20.11
CA GLN A 246 -12.85 10.30 20.36
C GLN A 246 -14.18 10.49 19.61
N ALA A 247 -14.74 11.70 19.60
CA ALA A 247 -15.98 12.01 18.90
C ALA A 247 -15.86 11.82 17.37
N GLU A 248 -14.70 12.16 16.80
CA GLU A 248 -14.44 12.05 15.36
C GLU A 248 -13.89 10.68 14.92
N TRP A 249 -13.70 9.75 15.86
CA TRP A 249 -13.12 8.43 15.59
C TRP A 249 -13.89 7.68 14.50
N GLU A 250 -15.22 7.64 14.62
CA GLU A 250 -16.08 6.94 13.67
C GLU A 250 -16.20 7.69 12.34
N ASN A 251 -16.45 9.01 12.40
CA ASN A 251 -16.60 9.85 11.21
C ASN A 251 -15.38 9.77 10.28
N MET A 252 -14.17 9.77 10.83
CA MET A 252 -12.95 9.84 10.04
C MET A 252 -12.42 8.50 9.53
N LEU A 253 -12.80 7.37 10.15
CA LEU A 253 -12.22 6.06 9.88
C LEU A 253 -13.21 4.99 9.40
N ALA A 254 -14.51 5.08 9.71
CA ALA A 254 -15.46 4.00 9.44
C ALA A 254 -15.56 3.62 7.96
N HIS A 255 -15.48 4.60 7.04
CA HIS A 255 -15.51 4.35 5.60
C HIS A 255 -14.20 3.80 5.02
N GLN A 256 -13.12 3.79 5.81
CA GLN A 256 -11.77 3.37 5.40
C GLN A 256 -11.42 1.96 5.89
N LEU A 257 -12.30 1.35 6.67
CA LEU A 257 -12.09 0.11 7.40
C LEU A 257 -13.30 -0.80 7.22
N PRO A 258 -13.10 -2.11 7.01
CA PRO A 258 -14.21 -3.08 7.00
C PRO A 258 -15.00 -3.07 8.30
N VAL A 259 -14.30 -3.02 9.44
CA VAL A 259 -14.88 -2.88 10.77
C VAL A 259 -14.03 -1.90 11.56
N LEU A 260 -14.68 -0.85 12.10
CA LEU A 260 -14.02 0.13 12.94
C LEU A 260 -13.70 -0.46 14.32
N PRO A 261 -12.42 -0.55 14.72
CA PRO A 261 -12.04 -0.97 16.05
C PRO A 261 -12.50 0.04 17.13
N PRO A 262 -12.75 -0.40 18.37
CA PRO A 262 -13.05 0.52 19.47
C PRO A 262 -11.93 1.54 19.72
N PHE A 263 -12.31 2.80 19.95
CA PHE A 263 -11.36 3.87 20.25
C PHE A 263 -10.43 3.54 21.43
N ASP A 264 -11.01 3.05 22.53
CA ASP A 264 -10.26 2.77 23.77
C ASP A 264 -9.14 1.75 23.56
N GLN A 265 -9.30 0.81 22.62
CA GLN A 265 -8.25 -0.15 22.27
C GLN A 265 -6.99 0.56 21.77
N PHE A 266 -7.15 1.57 20.91
CA PHE A 266 -6.04 2.31 20.32
C PHE A 266 -5.46 3.32 21.32
N TRP A 267 -6.32 3.99 22.07
CA TRP A 267 -5.89 4.95 23.07
C TRP A 267 -5.08 4.30 24.19
N ASN A 268 -5.52 3.13 24.67
CA ASN A 268 -4.85 2.42 25.76
C ASN A 268 -3.53 1.74 25.32
N GLU A 269 -3.33 1.48 24.04
CA GLU A 269 -2.06 0.96 23.49
C GLU A 269 -1.04 2.06 23.17
N LEU A 270 -1.49 3.30 22.97
CA LEU A 270 -0.60 4.42 22.65
C LEU A 270 0.56 4.62 23.65
N PRO A 271 0.38 4.49 24.98
CA PRO A 271 1.48 4.57 25.95
C PRO A 271 2.62 3.58 25.63
N ALA A 272 2.32 2.36 25.21
CA ALA A 272 3.32 1.35 24.90
C ALA A 272 4.18 1.75 23.69
N ALA A 273 3.57 2.38 22.67
CA ALA A 273 4.30 2.88 21.51
C ALA A 273 5.29 4.00 21.89
N PHE A 274 4.89 4.92 22.77
CA PHE A 274 5.78 5.96 23.29
C PHE A 274 6.85 5.39 24.23
N ALA A 275 6.48 4.44 25.09
CA ALA A 275 7.43 3.75 25.96
C ALA A 275 8.51 3.02 25.18
N TRP A 276 8.13 2.36 24.07
CA TRP A 276 9.06 1.76 23.13
C TRP A 276 10.00 2.82 22.53
N LEU A 277 9.48 3.96 22.04
CA LEU A 277 10.32 5.05 21.50
C LEU A 277 11.31 5.61 22.54
N GLU A 278 10.88 5.72 23.79
CA GLU A 278 11.64 6.30 24.91
C GLU A 278 12.57 5.28 25.60
N GLU A 279 12.53 4.01 25.23
CA GLU A 279 13.29 2.90 25.86
C GLU A 279 12.91 2.62 27.32
N THR A 280 11.67 2.91 27.71
CA THR A 280 11.22 2.69 29.09
C THR A 280 10.74 1.27 29.33
N VAL A 281 10.32 0.54 28.29
CA VAL A 281 9.85 -0.84 28.38
C VAL A 281 10.27 -1.64 27.14
N VAL A 282 10.90 -2.80 27.35
CA VAL A 282 11.10 -3.83 26.32
C VAL A 282 10.13 -4.95 26.64
N GLU A 283 8.94 -4.94 26.03
CA GLU A 283 8.03 -6.07 26.17
C GLU A 283 8.60 -7.29 25.42
N PRO A 284 8.64 -8.48 26.04
CA PRO A 284 9.05 -9.68 25.36
C PRO A 284 8.09 -9.97 24.20
N ALA A 285 8.65 -10.24 23.01
CA ALA A 285 7.84 -10.59 21.85
C ALA A 285 7.00 -11.84 22.15
N PRO A 286 5.68 -11.82 21.89
CA PRO A 286 4.84 -12.98 22.12
C PRO A 286 5.30 -14.16 21.26
N THR A 287 5.19 -15.37 21.80
CA THR A 287 5.65 -16.59 21.10
C THR A 287 4.65 -17.01 20.02
N ALA A 288 5.12 -17.66 18.96
CA ALA A 288 4.23 -18.20 17.94
C ALA A 288 3.31 -19.29 18.51
N ILE A 289 2.07 -19.36 18.01
CA ILE A 289 1.15 -20.45 18.35
C ILE A 289 1.76 -21.79 17.89
N SER A 290 1.61 -22.83 18.72
CA SER A 290 2.29 -24.12 18.49
C SER A 290 2.01 -24.69 17.10
N VAL A 291 3.09 -25.16 16.45
CA VAL A 291 3.05 -25.76 15.12
C VAL A 291 2.70 -27.24 15.23
N ASP A 292 1.68 -27.70 14.49
CA ASP A 292 1.39 -29.14 14.43
C ASP A 292 2.51 -29.85 13.65
N ALA A 293 2.85 -31.10 14.00
CA ALA A 293 3.90 -31.89 13.36
C ALA A 293 3.72 -32.11 11.84
N ASP A 294 2.51 -31.87 11.32
CA ASP A 294 2.13 -32.02 9.92
C ASP A 294 2.15 -30.71 9.11
N THR A 295 2.76 -29.66 9.64
CA THR A 295 2.86 -28.35 8.98
C THR A 295 4.05 -28.31 8.02
N ASP A 296 3.85 -27.79 6.81
CA ASP A 296 4.92 -27.41 5.91
C ASP A 296 5.58 -26.11 6.39
N VAL A 297 6.73 -26.25 7.03
CA VAL A 297 7.51 -25.12 7.57
C VAL A 297 8.13 -24.23 6.48
N THR A 298 8.19 -24.71 5.23
CA THR A 298 8.75 -23.96 4.09
C THR A 298 7.73 -23.05 3.43
N TRP A 299 6.44 -23.29 3.65
CA TRP A 299 5.37 -22.45 3.14
C TRP A 299 5.09 -21.26 4.07
N ARG A 300 4.76 -20.13 3.46
CA ARG A 300 4.33 -18.89 4.13
C ARG A 300 3.15 -18.30 3.38
N ALA A 301 2.24 -17.66 4.11
CA ALA A 301 1.19 -16.86 3.50
C ALA A 301 1.83 -15.70 2.72
N PRO A 302 1.25 -15.28 1.57
CA PRO A 302 1.64 -14.07 0.89
C PRO A 302 1.57 -12.87 1.84
N ALA A 303 2.63 -12.07 1.85
CA ALA A 303 2.71 -10.82 2.60
C ALA A 303 1.64 -9.79 2.20
N MET A 304 1.15 -9.90 0.97
CA MET A 304 0.18 -9.00 0.35
C MET A 304 -1.02 -9.83 -0.11
N ALA A 305 -2.21 -9.23 -0.10
CA ALA A 305 -3.45 -9.82 -0.56
C ALA A 305 -3.30 -10.35 -1.97
N SER A 306 -3.95 -11.49 -2.13
CA SER A 306 -4.09 -12.21 -3.38
C SER A 306 -5.56 -12.56 -3.53
N ALA A 307 -6.03 -12.69 -4.77
CA ALA A 307 -7.26 -13.44 -5.01
C ALA A 307 -6.98 -14.91 -4.65
N TRP A 308 -7.36 -15.32 -3.43
CA TRP A 308 -7.01 -16.63 -2.90
C TRP A 308 -7.79 -17.78 -3.57
N GLY A 309 -8.82 -17.46 -4.34
CA GLY A 309 -9.66 -18.46 -5.03
C GLY A 309 -10.55 -19.28 -4.09
N TYR A 310 -10.64 -18.90 -2.80
CA TYR A 310 -11.57 -19.48 -1.83
C TYR A 310 -12.81 -18.61 -1.71
N SER A 311 -13.93 -19.20 -1.29
CA SER A 311 -15.20 -18.48 -1.05
C SER A 311 -15.20 -17.63 0.23
N VAL A 312 -14.09 -17.63 0.97
CA VAL A 312 -13.98 -17.04 2.32
C VAL A 312 -13.04 -15.83 2.25
N PRO A 313 -13.46 -14.67 2.80
CA PRO A 313 -12.66 -13.46 2.76
C PRO A 313 -11.47 -13.56 3.73
N LEU A 314 -10.35 -14.12 3.28
CA LEU A 314 -9.14 -14.26 4.08
C LEU A 314 -8.56 -12.89 4.44
N GLU A 315 -8.73 -11.89 3.57
CA GLU A 315 -8.30 -10.53 3.87
C GLU A 315 -9.10 -9.90 5.02
N ALA A 316 -10.36 -10.30 5.23
CA ALA A 316 -11.11 -9.89 6.42
C ALA A 316 -10.52 -10.49 7.70
N ILE A 317 -10.06 -11.74 7.66
CA ILE A 317 -9.36 -12.38 8.79
C ILE A 317 -8.03 -11.70 9.07
N ARG A 318 -7.24 -11.39 8.02
CA ARG A 318 -5.97 -10.67 8.15
C ARG A 318 -6.16 -9.25 8.68
N PHE A 319 -7.20 -8.56 8.21
CA PHE A 319 -7.61 -7.26 8.73
C PHE A 319 -7.94 -7.34 10.23
N ALA A 320 -8.77 -8.31 10.64
CA ALA A 320 -9.13 -8.49 12.04
C ALA A 320 -7.88 -8.76 12.90
N ALA A 321 -6.96 -9.61 12.42
CA ALA A 321 -5.70 -9.89 13.10
C ALA A 321 -4.84 -8.62 13.27
N ALA A 322 -4.67 -7.81 12.21
CA ALA A 322 -3.92 -6.56 12.26
C ALA A 322 -4.50 -5.55 13.27
N ASN A 323 -5.82 -5.52 13.37
CA ASN A 323 -6.54 -4.64 14.29
C ASN A 323 -6.77 -5.28 15.67
N ARG A 324 -6.29 -6.51 15.90
CA ARG A 324 -6.52 -7.31 17.12
C ARG A 324 -8.01 -7.42 17.47
N LEU A 325 -8.82 -7.73 16.46
CA LEU A 325 -10.26 -7.96 16.55
C LEU A 325 -10.58 -9.44 16.41
N CYS A 326 -11.60 -9.89 17.13
CA CYS A 326 -12.11 -11.24 16.98
C CYS A 326 -12.84 -11.41 15.64
N VAL A 327 -12.91 -12.64 15.15
CA VAL A 327 -13.66 -13.03 13.96
C VAL A 327 -14.77 -13.99 14.37
N ASN A 328 -16.01 -13.71 13.97
CA ASN A 328 -17.08 -14.68 14.03
C ASN A 328 -16.95 -15.65 12.85
N LEU A 329 -16.55 -16.89 13.14
CA LEU A 329 -16.22 -17.91 12.14
C LEU A 329 -17.34 -18.94 12.04
N GLY A 330 -17.99 -19.03 10.88
CA GLY A 330 -18.90 -20.13 10.54
C GLY A 330 -18.11 -21.33 10.01
N TYR A 331 -18.27 -22.50 10.65
CA TYR A 331 -17.53 -23.72 10.30
C TYR A 331 -18.34 -24.94 10.74
N HIS A 332 -18.59 -25.91 9.84
CA HIS A 332 -19.45 -27.09 10.07
C HIS A 332 -20.80 -26.74 10.73
N GLY A 333 -21.53 -25.77 10.18
CA GLY A 333 -22.87 -25.39 10.64
C GLY A 333 -22.94 -24.72 12.02
N SER A 334 -21.80 -24.30 12.59
CA SER A 334 -21.73 -23.61 13.88
C SER A 334 -20.86 -22.36 13.80
N HIS A 335 -21.24 -21.35 14.57
CA HIS A 335 -20.50 -20.10 14.71
C HIS A 335 -19.69 -20.09 16.00
N ARG A 336 -18.50 -19.50 15.93
CA ARG A 336 -17.58 -19.41 17.07
C ARG A 336 -16.78 -18.12 16.97
N LEU A 337 -16.55 -17.48 18.11
CA LEU A 337 -15.74 -16.26 18.16
C LEU A 337 -14.27 -16.66 18.34
N ILE A 338 -13.40 -16.22 17.44
CA ILE A 338 -11.98 -16.59 17.44
C ILE A 338 -11.05 -15.37 17.40
N GLU A 339 -9.87 -15.57 17.95
CA GLU A 339 -8.70 -14.70 17.83
C GLU A 339 -7.79 -15.27 16.73
N PRO A 340 -7.65 -14.61 15.57
CA PRO A 340 -6.87 -15.15 14.46
C PRO A 340 -5.36 -14.86 14.61
N TYR A 341 -4.50 -15.86 14.45
CA TYR A 341 -3.05 -15.73 14.66
C TYR A 341 -2.18 -16.03 13.43
N SER A 342 -2.40 -17.13 12.72
CA SER A 342 -1.55 -17.48 11.56
C SER A 342 -2.24 -18.35 10.52
N LEU A 343 -1.78 -18.25 9.26
CA LEU A 343 -2.10 -19.20 8.19
C LEU A 343 -0.92 -20.15 8.01
N ARG A 344 -1.21 -21.43 7.86
CA ARG A 344 -0.25 -22.51 7.64
C ARG A 344 -0.68 -23.38 6.48
N ARG A 345 0.25 -24.12 5.89
CA ARG A 345 -0.06 -25.17 4.92
C ARG A 345 0.30 -26.52 5.51
N SER A 346 -0.61 -27.49 5.43
CA SER A 346 -0.30 -28.86 5.82
C SER A 346 0.54 -29.55 4.74
N LYS A 347 1.22 -30.66 5.07
CA LYS A 347 1.93 -31.47 4.06
C LYS A 347 1.01 -32.01 2.96
N ALA A 348 -0.28 -32.20 3.28
CA ALA A 348 -1.32 -32.54 2.31
C ALA A 348 -1.73 -31.37 1.40
N GLY A 349 -1.13 -30.18 1.57
CA GLY A 349 -1.32 -29.02 0.72
C GLY A 349 -2.47 -28.09 1.12
N ASN A 350 -3.22 -28.41 2.18
CA ASN A 350 -4.37 -27.62 2.64
C ASN A 350 -3.93 -26.39 3.42
N ILE A 351 -4.62 -25.27 3.24
CA ILE A 351 -4.41 -24.07 4.06
C ILE A 351 -5.21 -24.20 5.36
N VAL A 352 -4.56 -23.92 6.48
CA VAL A 352 -5.11 -24.03 7.84
C VAL A 352 -4.93 -22.71 8.57
N LEU A 353 -6.04 -22.15 9.07
CA LEU A 353 -6.07 -21.01 9.99
C LEU A 353 -5.83 -21.51 11.42
N LYS A 354 -4.78 -21.00 12.05
CA LYS A 354 -4.51 -21.16 13.47
C LYS A 354 -5.11 -19.98 14.23
N ALA A 355 -5.93 -20.31 15.22
CA ALA A 355 -6.66 -19.33 16.00
C ALA A 355 -6.86 -19.82 17.44
N VAL A 356 -7.29 -18.93 18.32
CA VAL A 356 -7.71 -19.26 19.68
C VAL A 356 -9.21 -19.00 19.80
N HIS A 357 -9.94 -19.88 20.44
CA HIS A 357 -11.35 -19.61 20.74
C HIS A 357 -11.45 -18.57 21.85
N HIS A 358 -12.24 -17.53 21.62
CA HIS A 358 -12.24 -16.35 22.49
C HIS A 358 -12.81 -16.65 23.89
N ASP A 359 -13.84 -17.49 23.98
CA ASP A 359 -14.56 -17.72 25.23
C ASP A 359 -13.80 -18.59 26.24
N ASP A 360 -13.04 -19.59 25.76
CA ASP A 360 -12.33 -20.57 26.61
C ASP A 360 -10.80 -20.52 26.47
N GLY A 361 -10.29 -19.70 25.53
CA GLY A 361 -8.86 -19.53 25.31
C GLY A 361 -8.15 -20.75 24.68
N GLN A 362 -8.89 -21.72 24.14
CA GLN A 362 -8.30 -22.94 23.59
C GLN A 362 -7.75 -22.73 22.15
N PRO A 363 -6.51 -23.15 21.86
CA PRO A 363 -6.00 -23.20 20.49
C PRO A 363 -6.81 -24.12 19.59
N ARG A 364 -7.09 -23.68 18.37
CA ARG A 364 -7.86 -24.39 17.35
C ARG A 364 -7.24 -24.20 15.97
N SER A 365 -7.57 -25.14 15.08
CA SER A 365 -7.12 -25.15 13.69
C SER A 365 -8.32 -25.36 12.77
N TYR A 366 -8.46 -24.51 11.77
CA TYR A 366 -9.58 -24.53 10.83
C TYR A 366 -9.05 -24.64 9.41
N ARG A 367 -9.56 -25.63 8.67
CA ARG A 367 -9.25 -25.76 7.24
C ARG A 367 -9.94 -24.64 6.48
N VAL A 368 -9.19 -23.84 5.73
CA VAL A 368 -9.74 -22.66 5.04
C VAL A 368 -10.82 -23.05 4.03
N ASP A 369 -10.66 -24.18 3.36
CA ASP A 369 -11.63 -24.73 2.39
C ASP A 369 -12.93 -25.23 3.04
N GLN A 370 -12.98 -25.34 4.37
CA GLN A 370 -14.16 -25.74 5.14
C GLN A 370 -14.79 -24.58 5.92
N ILE A 371 -14.23 -23.38 5.83
CA ILE A 371 -14.83 -22.19 6.44
C ILE A 371 -16.04 -21.77 5.59
N GLU A 372 -17.18 -21.58 6.24
CA GLU A 372 -18.45 -21.21 5.61
C GLU A 372 -18.62 -19.68 5.59
N SER A 373 -18.13 -19.00 6.64
CA SER A 373 -18.14 -17.54 6.75
C SER A 373 -17.07 -17.04 7.72
N ALA A 374 -16.58 -15.83 7.49
CA ALA A 374 -15.63 -15.15 8.38
C ALA A 374 -15.96 -13.65 8.43
N THR A 375 -16.46 -13.19 9.58
CA THR A 375 -16.87 -11.80 9.75
C THR A 375 -16.10 -11.18 10.91
N PRO A 376 -15.24 -10.17 10.67
CA PRO A 376 -14.60 -9.40 11.73
C PRO A 376 -15.65 -8.77 12.65
N THR A 377 -15.38 -8.71 13.95
CA THR A 377 -16.27 -8.10 14.93
C THR A 377 -15.64 -6.84 15.53
N ARG A 378 -16.39 -6.08 16.32
CA ARG A 378 -15.86 -4.96 17.11
C ARG A 378 -15.28 -5.40 18.45
N THR A 379 -15.23 -6.69 18.73
CA THR A 379 -14.71 -7.25 19.97
C THR A 379 -13.19 -7.33 19.86
N PRO A 380 -12.43 -6.55 20.66
CA PRO A 380 -10.98 -6.61 20.64
C PRO A 380 -10.49 -7.83 21.45
N PHE A 381 -9.27 -8.28 21.16
CA PHE A 381 -8.55 -9.23 22.01
C PHE A 381 -7.13 -8.75 22.28
N VAL A 382 -6.55 -9.24 23.39
CA VAL A 382 -5.13 -9.04 23.70
C VAL A 382 -4.36 -10.27 23.20
N PRO A 383 -3.41 -10.11 22.27
CA PRO A 383 -2.72 -11.26 21.68
C PRO A 383 -1.97 -12.08 22.73
N ARG A 384 -2.24 -13.38 22.78
CA ARG A 384 -1.50 -14.37 23.59
C ARG A 384 -0.29 -14.93 22.86
N TYR A 385 -0.34 -14.90 21.54
CA TYR A 385 0.69 -15.39 20.62
C TYR A 385 1.06 -14.31 19.61
N ALA A 386 2.18 -14.51 18.91
CA ALA A 386 2.54 -13.69 17.76
C ALA A 386 1.46 -13.78 16.66
N ILE A 387 1.06 -12.62 16.14
CA ILE A 387 0.17 -12.52 14.98
C ILE A 387 1.03 -12.54 13.72
N GLU A 388 0.99 -13.64 12.98
CA GLU A 388 1.78 -13.87 11.76
C GLU A 388 0.95 -13.65 10.47
N LEU A 389 -0.35 -13.36 10.61
CA LEU A 389 -1.24 -13.03 9.49
C LEU A 389 -0.91 -11.69 8.82
N THR A 390 -0.14 -10.86 9.51
CA THR A 390 0.18 -9.50 9.10
C THR A 390 1.59 -9.34 8.56
N GLU A 391 2.46 -10.35 8.67
CA GLU A 391 3.86 -10.29 8.24
C GLU A 391 4.02 -9.75 6.80
N SER A 392 4.84 -8.72 6.60
CA SER A 392 5.16 -8.19 5.26
C SER A 392 6.59 -8.54 4.81
N GLY A 393 6.71 -8.94 3.53
CA GLY A 393 7.98 -9.28 2.86
C GLY A 393 8.41 -10.75 2.97
N PRO A 394 9.43 -11.17 2.19
CA PRO A 394 10.02 -12.49 2.31
C PRO A 394 10.87 -12.54 3.58
N ILE A 395 10.44 -13.30 4.59
CA ILE A 395 11.09 -13.32 5.90
C ILE A 395 12.23 -14.34 5.94
N SER A 396 13.36 -13.85 6.46
CA SER A 396 14.60 -14.57 6.71
C SER A 396 14.41 -15.74 7.68
N ALA A 397 15.04 -16.87 7.38
CA ALA A 397 15.06 -18.03 8.26
C ALA A 397 15.92 -17.76 9.52
N PRO A 398 15.58 -18.33 10.69
CA PRO A 398 16.49 -18.34 11.83
C PRO A 398 17.75 -19.14 11.48
N ASP A 399 18.92 -18.62 11.87
CA ASP A 399 20.20 -19.32 11.78
C ASP A 399 20.14 -20.59 12.65
N ILE A 400 20.13 -21.75 11.99
CA ILE A 400 20.36 -23.02 12.67
C ILE A 400 21.85 -23.08 12.96
N SER A 401 22.19 -22.89 14.23
CA SER A 401 23.52 -23.14 14.78
C SER A 401 23.90 -24.62 14.62
N ASN A 402 24.60 -24.95 13.53
CA ASN A 402 25.34 -26.20 13.45
C ASN A 402 26.83 -25.90 13.55
N ARG A 403 27.40 -26.32 14.69
CA ARG A 403 28.86 -26.44 14.90
C ARG A 403 29.49 -27.37 13.85
N PRO A 404 30.80 -27.19 13.59
CA PRO A 404 31.39 -27.39 12.27
C PRO A 404 31.70 -28.86 12.00
N SER A 405 31.47 -29.30 10.76
CA SER A 405 32.14 -30.48 10.23
C SER A 405 33.21 -30.03 9.24
N THR A 406 34.43 -30.45 9.55
CA THR A 406 35.64 -30.33 8.76
C THR A 406 35.50 -31.10 7.45
N SER A 407 35.53 -30.40 6.31
CA SER A 407 36.08 -30.98 5.09
C SER A 407 36.55 -29.89 4.13
N ALA A 408 37.85 -29.96 3.82
CA ALA A 408 38.53 -29.10 2.88
C ALA A 408 38.26 -29.57 1.45
N SER A 409 37.80 -28.67 0.59
CA SER A 409 38.05 -28.63 -0.87
C SER A 409 37.40 -27.33 -1.36
N GLY A 410 38.14 -26.37 -1.92
CA GLY A 410 38.70 -26.43 -3.26
C GLY A 410 38.09 -25.28 -4.08
N PHE A 411 38.85 -24.20 -4.25
CA PHE A 411 38.57 -22.97 -4.98
C PHE A 411 37.73 -23.11 -6.27
N ARG A 412 36.82 -22.14 -6.51
CA ARG A 412 36.69 -21.41 -7.80
C ARG A 412 35.77 -20.19 -7.71
N GLN A 413 36.32 -19.00 -7.97
CA GLN A 413 35.56 -17.76 -8.24
C GLN A 413 35.03 -17.73 -9.68
N PRO A 414 33.82 -17.19 -9.93
CA PRO A 414 33.48 -16.59 -11.21
C PRO A 414 33.61 -15.07 -11.19
N ARG A 415 34.03 -14.54 -12.35
CA ARG A 415 34.49 -13.19 -12.64
C ARG A 415 33.35 -12.16 -12.75
N LYS A 416 33.72 -10.91 -12.46
CA LYS A 416 33.00 -9.67 -12.80
C LYS A 416 32.61 -9.64 -14.28
N ALA A 417 31.34 -9.37 -14.58
CA ALA A 417 30.86 -9.00 -15.91
C ALA A 417 30.56 -7.49 -15.94
N THR A 418 31.07 -6.87 -16.99
CA THR A 418 31.14 -5.43 -17.24
C THR A 418 29.78 -4.85 -17.67
N THR A 419 29.47 -3.68 -17.12
CA THR A 419 28.34 -2.82 -17.49
C THR A 419 28.54 -2.27 -18.91
N ARG A 420 27.59 -2.56 -19.81
CA ARG A 420 27.45 -1.87 -21.09
C ARG A 420 26.39 -0.79 -20.94
N THR A 421 26.84 0.46 -20.96
CA THR A 421 26.02 1.67 -21.08
C THR A 421 25.29 1.67 -22.44
N ARG A 422 23.97 1.85 -22.42
CA ARG A 422 23.19 2.25 -23.61
C ARG A 422 22.74 3.69 -23.42
N SER A 423 23.22 4.53 -24.33
CA SER A 423 22.97 5.96 -24.44
C SER A 423 21.49 6.29 -24.64
N SER A 424 21.04 7.32 -23.92
CA SER A 424 19.80 8.07 -24.15
C SER A 424 19.84 8.78 -25.51
N PHE A 425 18.72 8.75 -26.24
CA PHE A 425 18.47 9.63 -27.38
C PHE A 425 17.21 10.45 -27.10
N GLY A 426 17.32 11.77 -27.29
CA GLY A 426 16.36 12.79 -26.87
C GLY A 426 15.05 12.80 -27.64
N MET A 427 14.04 13.39 -27.00
CA MET A 427 12.67 13.56 -27.47
C MET A 427 12.53 14.88 -28.24
N THR A 428 12.57 14.82 -29.57
CA THR A 428 11.91 15.79 -30.48
C THR A 428 11.82 15.12 -31.86
N GLY A 429 10.62 14.73 -32.28
CA GLY A 429 10.42 14.08 -33.58
C GLY A 429 8.96 13.74 -33.86
N PRO A 430 8.57 13.66 -35.16
CA PRO A 430 7.20 13.42 -35.59
C PRO A 430 6.66 12.09 -35.06
N THR A 431 5.35 12.07 -34.76
CA THR A 431 4.63 10.88 -34.30
C THR A 431 3.70 10.38 -35.41
N TYR A 432 3.93 9.16 -35.86
CA TYR A 432 3.18 8.51 -36.95
C TYR A 432 1.99 7.73 -36.39
N VAL A 433 0.79 7.99 -36.88
CA VAL A 433 -0.45 7.35 -36.43
C VAL A 433 -0.78 6.19 -37.37
N TYR A 434 -0.93 4.99 -36.82
CA TYR A 434 -1.32 3.77 -37.53
C TYR A 434 -2.66 3.27 -37.04
N GLU A 435 -3.56 2.90 -37.94
CA GLU A 435 -4.87 2.35 -37.60
C GLU A 435 -4.92 0.85 -37.87
N CYS A 436 -5.36 0.08 -36.88
CA CYS A 436 -5.50 -1.37 -36.99
C CYS A 436 -6.56 -1.72 -38.03
N THR A 437 -6.20 -2.52 -39.02
CA THR A 437 -7.10 -2.95 -40.10
C THR A 437 -8.25 -3.84 -39.63
N TYR A 438 -8.20 -4.37 -38.40
CA TYR A 438 -9.22 -5.24 -37.84
C TYR A 438 -10.21 -4.53 -36.91
N CYS A 439 -9.73 -3.64 -36.05
CA CYS A 439 -10.59 -3.02 -35.02
C CYS A 439 -10.70 -1.49 -35.13
N GLY A 440 -10.02 -0.86 -36.09
CA GLY A 440 -10.06 0.59 -36.29
C GLY A 440 -9.38 1.41 -35.18
N LYS A 441 -8.73 0.77 -34.19
CA LYS A 441 -7.97 1.49 -33.16
C LYS A 441 -6.72 2.14 -33.75
N ARG A 442 -6.42 3.35 -33.29
CA ARG A 442 -5.25 4.13 -33.72
C ARG A 442 -4.11 4.03 -32.71
N PHE A 443 -2.90 3.91 -33.20
CA PHE A 443 -1.66 3.69 -32.45
C PHE A 443 -0.63 4.72 -32.88
N ASN A 444 0.04 5.35 -31.91
CA ASN A 444 1.04 6.38 -32.15
C ASN A 444 2.45 5.77 -32.10
N HIS A 445 3.20 5.88 -33.17
CA HIS A 445 4.54 5.32 -33.29
C HIS A 445 5.58 6.43 -33.49
N LYS A 446 6.77 6.28 -32.91
CA LYS A 446 7.89 7.23 -33.09
C LYS A 446 8.75 6.96 -34.32
N LYS A 447 8.53 5.82 -34.96
CA LYS A 447 9.13 5.43 -36.25
C LYS A 447 8.02 5.00 -37.18
N GLN A 448 8.22 5.11 -38.48
CA GLN A 448 7.30 4.54 -39.45
C GLN A 448 7.42 3.01 -39.42
N ASP A 449 6.69 2.39 -38.51
CA ASP A 449 6.58 0.95 -38.35
C ASP A 449 5.09 0.60 -38.32
N SER A 450 4.63 -0.25 -39.23
CA SER A 450 3.23 -0.68 -39.28
C SER A 450 2.90 -1.78 -38.28
N LYS A 451 3.87 -2.32 -37.53
CA LYS A 451 3.66 -3.43 -36.61
C LYS A 451 2.96 -2.98 -35.33
N LEU A 452 1.83 -3.63 -35.02
CA LEU A 452 1.05 -3.37 -33.81
C LEU A 452 1.30 -4.47 -32.77
N ASN A 453 1.43 -4.07 -31.51
CA ASN A 453 1.46 -5.00 -30.39
C ASN A 453 0.10 -5.70 -30.21
N LYS A 454 0.08 -6.80 -29.45
CA LYS A 454 -1.18 -7.44 -29.05
C LYS A 454 -2.02 -6.39 -28.30
N HIS A 455 -3.25 -6.17 -28.75
CA HIS A 455 -4.15 -5.16 -28.20
C HIS A 455 -5.59 -5.69 -28.19
N LYS A 456 -6.44 -5.03 -27.42
CA LYS A 456 -7.89 -5.30 -27.39
C LYS A 456 -8.65 -4.37 -28.32
N ASP A 457 -9.77 -4.80 -28.87
CA ASP A 457 -10.66 -3.97 -29.72
C ASP A 457 -11.44 -2.92 -28.90
N MET A 458 -12.33 -2.16 -29.55
CA MET A 458 -13.14 -1.12 -28.88
C MET A 458 -14.13 -1.70 -27.86
N ASN A 459 -14.43 -3.00 -27.93
CA ASN A 459 -15.35 -3.69 -27.04
C ASN A 459 -14.64 -4.52 -25.96
N GLY A 460 -13.30 -4.47 -25.88
CA GLY A 460 -12.50 -5.12 -24.85
C GLY A 460 -12.07 -6.57 -25.16
N TRP A 461 -12.30 -7.07 -26.37
CA TRP A 461 -11.88 -8.42 -26.80
C TRP A 461 -10.48 -8.41 -27.41
N ASP A 462 -9.75 -9.53 -27.32
CA ASP A 462 -8.42 -9.66 -27.94
C ASP A 462 -8.51 -9.48 -29.46
N CYS A 463 -7.89 -8.42 -30.00
CA CYS A 463 -7.89 -8.16 -31.43
C CYS A 463 -6.82 -9.02 -32.12
N PRO A 464 -7.14 -9.72 -33.23
CA PRO A 464 -6.15 -10.49 -33.97
C PRO A 464 -5.19 -9.61 -34.79
N GLY A 465 -5.49 -8.32 -34.97
CA GLY A 465 -4.66 -7.41 -35.76
C GLY A 465 -3.24 -7.23 -35.19
N ARG A 466 -2.24 -7.39 -36.04
CA ARG A 466 -0.81 -7.18 -35.71
C ARG A 466 -0.12 -6.19 -36.65
N THR A 467 -0.89 -5.60 -37.56
CA THR A 467 -0.40 -4.64 -38.55
C THR A 467 -1.45 -3.55 -38.70
N GLY A 468 -1.01 -2.30 -38.71
CA GLY A 468 -1.85 -1.12 -38.95
C GLY A 468 -1.46 -0.46 -40.27
N TYR A 469 -2.39 0.28 -40.86
CA TYR A 469 -2.10 1.13 -42.00
C TYR A 469 -1.84 2.55 -41.52
N TYR A 470 -0.90 3.23 -42.16
CA TYR A 470 -0.52 4.59 -41.79
C TYR A 470 -1.67 5.57 -42.12
N VAL A 471 -2.00 6.44 -41.17
CA VAL A 471 -3.13 7.38 -41.26
C VAL A 471 -2.69 8.83 -41.23
N ASP A 472 -1.75 9.20 -40.34
CA ASP A 472 -1.40 10.61 -40.12
C ASP A 472 0.00 10.78 -39.51
N THR A 473 0.61 11.96 -39.63
CA THR A 473 1.83 12.35 -38.91
C THR A 473 1.56 13.61 -38.09
N LYS A 474 1.68 13.51 -36.77
CA LYS A 474 1.60 14.63 -35.83
C LYS A 474 3.00 15.18 -35.57
N TYR A 475 3.18 16.48 -35.83
CA TYR A 475 4.44 17.20 -35.61
C TYR A 475 4.52 17.83 -34.24
#